data_AF-A0A925JLZ4-F1
#
_entry.id   AF-A0A925JLZ4-F1
#
_cell.length_a   1.000
_cell.length_b   1.000
_cell.length_c   1.000
_cell.angle_alpha   90.00
_cell.angle_beta   90.00
_cell.angle_gamma   90.00
#
_symmetry.space_group_name_H-M   'P 1'
#
loop_
_entity.id
_entity.type
_entity.pdbx_description
1 polymer ?
#
loop_
_entity_poly.entity_id
_entity_poly.type
_entity_poly.pdbx_seq_one_letter_code
_entity_poly.pdbx_strand_id
1 'polypeptide(L)'
;MQPNKIELRQTRDFGEVISATFDFIRQNLRKLLLCVLYLGGPFALVGALSLGFYQSQTFLNSGAIFSANSLVSLGVYFLVVLTASVVVTATVCYFMLLYRAGEEFEVGDVWRLVKQDFWMLLLTSIGFTLLCIPAFLFCFFPGVYVSVALFPIFTIRLVERIGFWEAVRRSFQLVSGRWWPTFGILIVTAMIQGMIALVVVLPFLIAMGVMGILSVQSGETPAGGTFALLYTIANSLQVVVSLVCGSIVVVALAFQYFSLVEEKEGVGLRQRIGTLGTQPSPPEREEEDENY
;
A
#
# COMPACT_ATOMS: atom_id res chain seq x y z
N MET A 1 -2.39 7.66 -29.06
CA MET A 1 -2.02 6.25 -28.86
C MET A 1 -2.48 5.87 -27.47
N GLN A 2 -3.48 4.99 -27.34
CA GLN A 2 -3.90 4.49 -26.02
C GLN A 2 -2.73 3.65 -25.47
N PRO A 3 -2.24 3.89 -24.24
CA PRO A 3 -1.16 3.09 -23.69
C PRO A 3 -1.60 1.62 -23.60
N ASN A 4 -0.75 0.70 -24.06
CA ASN A 4 -1.01 -0.74 -23.97
C ASN A 4 -1.29 -1.14 -22.51
N LYS A 5 -2.36 -1.92 -22.31
CA LYS A 5 -2.79 -2.40 -20.99
C LYS A 5 -1.68 -3.21 -20.33
N ILE A 6 -1.19 -2.74 -19.18
CA ILE A 6 -0.19 -3.47 -18.40
C ILE A 6 -0.77 -4.81 -17.92
N GLU A 7 -0.14 -5.91 -18.34
CA GLU A 7 -0.51 -7.25 -17.92
C GLU A 7 -0.07 -7.51 -16.48
N LEU A 8 -0.98 -7.81 -15.55
CA LEU A 8 -0.57 -8.00 -14.16
C LEU A 8 0.24 -9.30 -13.94
N ARG A 9 -0.09 -10.39 -14.67
CA ARG A 9 0.58 -11.69 -14.56
C ARG A 9 1.73 -11.81 -15.56
N GLN A 10 2.93 -11.54 -15.08
CA GLN A 10 4.17 -11.70 -15.82
C GLN A 10 5.28 -11.98 -14.80
N THR A 11 6.20 -12.88 -15.14
CA THR A 11 7.45 -13.02 -14.38
C THR A 11 8.24 -11.72 -14.52
N ARG A 12 8.53 -11.07 -13.40
CA ARG A 12 9.25 -9.80 -13.37
C ARG A 12 10.46 -9.89 -12.46
N ASP A 13 11.58 -9.36 -12.94
CA ASP A 13 12.72 -9.08 -12.11
C ASP A 13 12.49 -7.86 -11.20
N PHE A 14 13.36 -7.70 -10.21
CA PHE A 14 13.29 -6.62 -9.22
C PHE A 14 13.06 -5.23 -9.85
N GLY A 15 13.86 -4.88 -10.86
CA GLY A 15 13.74 -3.58 -11.54
C GLY A 15 12.46 -3.45 -12.35
N GLU A 16 12.00 -4.55 -12.95
CA GLU A 16 10.77 -4.56 -13.75
C GLU A 16 9.52 -4.40 -12.88
N VAL A 17 9.52 -4.91 -11.64
CA VAL A 17 8.43 -4.66 -10.68
C VAL A 17 8.33 -3.19 -10.34
N ILE A 18 9.46 -2.52 -10.09
CA ILE A 18 9.49 -1.08 -9.81
C ILE A 18 9.03 -0.28 -11.03
N SER A 19 9.55 -0.57 -12.22
CA SER A 19 9.14 0.11 -13.46
C SER A 19 7.64 -0.08 -13.73
N ALA A 20 7.13 -1.31 -13.65
CA ALA A 20 5.70 -1.61 -13.84
C ALA A 20 4.82 -0.88 -12.81
N THR A 21 5.29 -0.73 -11.57
CA THR A 21 4.59 0.04 -10.53
C THR A 21 4.43 1.50 -10.95
N PHE A 22 5.52 2.15 -11.37
CA PHE A 22 5.49 3.54 -11.80
C PHE A 22 4.70 3.74 -13.09
N ASP A 23 4.84 2.84 -14.06
CA ASP A 23 4.08 2.88 -15.31
C ASP A 23 2.58 2.74 -15.03
N PHE A 24 2.20 1.81 -14.16
CA PHE A 24 0.80 1.60 -13.78
C PHE A 24 0.22 2.82 -13.08
N ILE A 25 0.94 3.38 -12.12
CA ILE A 25 0.52 4.58 -11.40
C ILE A 25 0.45 5.76 -12.36
N ARG A 26 1.41 5.93 -13.28
CA ARG A 26 1.40 7.02 -14.25
C ARG A 26 0.24 6.93 -15.24
N GLN A 27 -0.04 5.73 -15.75
CA GLN A 27 -1.16 5.50 -16.67
C GLN A 27 -2.51 5.72 -15.99
N ASN A 28 -2.64 5.35 -14.71
CA ASN A 28 -3.90 5.38 -13.98
C ASN A 28 -3.97 6.48 -12.90
N LEU A 29 -3.06 7.46 -12.93
CA LEU A 29 -2.82 8.39 -11.82
C LEU A 29 -4.10 9.07 -11.34
N ARG A 30 -4.88 9.61 -12.28
CA ARG A 30 -6.11 10.35 -11.97
C ARG A 30 -7.15 9.46 -11.30
N LYS A 31 -7.43 8.27 -11.87
CA LYS A 31 -8.45 7.35 -11.34
C LYS A 31 -8.01 6.74 -10.01
N LEU A 32 -6.75 6.30 -9.91
CA LEU A 32 -6.20 5.70 -8.69
C LEU A 32 -6.15 6.72 -7.55
N LEU A 33 -5.64 7.93 -7.79
CA LEU A 33 -5.58 8.99 -6.78
C LEU A 33 -6.99 9.38 -6.34
N LEU A 34 -7.95 9.49 -7.26
CA LEU A 34 -9.33 9.80 -6.91
C LEU A 34 -9.95 8.69 -6.04
N CYS A 35 -9.75 7.41 -6.37
CA CYS A 35 -10.24 6.31 -5.54
C CYS A 35 -9.61 6.33 -4.14
N VAL A 36 -8.28 6.46 -4.05
CA VAL A 36 -7.55 6.48 -2.78
C VAL A 36 -7.92 7.70 -1.94
N LEU A 37 -8.06 8.88 -2.54
CA LEU A 37 -8.43 10.10 -1.83
C LEU A 37 -9.91 10.11 -1.42
N TYR A 38 -10.81 9.64 -2.27
CA TYR A 38 -12.24 9.60 -1.96
C TYR A 38 -12.56 8.55 -0.89
N LEU A 39 -11.98 7.36 -0.98
CA LEU A 39 -12.24 6.26 -0.03
C LEU A 39 -11.34 6.33 1.20
N GLY A 40 -10.07 6.67 1.03
CA GLY A 40 -9.09 6.77 2.12
C GLY A 40 -9.02 8.14 2.80
N GLY A 41 -9.41 9.23 2.11
CA GLY A 41 -9.34 10.60 2.63
C GLY A 41 -10.10 10.82 3.94
N PRO A 42 -11.34 10.34 4.11
CA PRO A 42 -12.05 10.43 5.39
C PRO A 42 -11.26 9.78 6.54
N PHE A 43 -10.66 8.61 6.29
CA PHE A 43 -9.82 7.94 7.28
C PHE A 43 -8.50 8.67 7.53
N ALA A 44 -7.93 9.32 6.50
CA ALA A 44 -6.76 10.17 6.64
C ALA A 44 -7.03 11.36 7.57
N LEU A 45 -8.20 12.00 7.44
CA LEU A 45 -8.62 13.10 8.31
C LEU A 45 -8.79 12.65 9.76
N VAL A 46 -9.47 11.52 10.00
CA VAL A 46 -9.60 10.95 11.35
C VAL A 46 -8.22 10.52 11.90
N GLY A 47 -7.34 10.00 11.04
CA GLY A 47 -5.94 9.68 11.36
C GLY A 47 -5.14 10.91 11.78
N ALA A 48 -5.29 12.02 11.07
CA ALA A 48 -4.67 13.29 11.39
C ALA A 48 -5.16 13.86 12.72
N LEU A 49 -6.47 13.85 12.95
CA LEU A 49 -7.08 14.31 14.21
C LEU A 49 -6.66 13.45 15.40
N SER A 50 -6.64 12.12 15.23
CA SER A 50 -6.21 11.19 16.28
C SER A 50 -4.71 11.33 16.60
N LEU A 51 -3.86 11.58 15.60
CA LEU A 51 -2.44 11.90 15.80
C LEU A 51 -2.28 13.20 16.59
N GLY A 52 -3.00 14.26 16.20
CA GLY A 52 -2.98 15.54 16.90
C GLY A 52 -3.45 15.42 18.35
N PHE A 53 -4.48 14.62 18.61
CA PHE A 53 -4.96 14.34 19.96
C PHE A 53 -3.91 13.58 20.79
N TYR A 54 -3.30 12.53 20.24
CA TYR A 54 -2.20 11.78 20.90
C TYR A 54 -1.02 12.70 21.26
N GLN A 55 -0.61 13.57 20.34
CA GLN A 55 0.49 14.51 20.56
C GLN A 55 0.12 15.55 21.62
N SER A 56 -1.10 16.10 21.57
CA SER A 56 -1.61 17.03 22.58
C SER A 56 -1.62 16.40 23.97
N GLN A 57 -2.10 15.16 24.11
CA GLN A 57 -2.06 14.44 25.39
C GLN A 57 -0.63 14.23 25.88
N THR A 58 0.28 13.82 25.00
CA THR A 58 1.69 13.62 25.37
C THR A 58 2.36 14.92 25.81
N PHE A 59 2.06 16.04 25.13
CA PHE A 59 2.56 17.36 25.52
C PHE A 59 2.02 17.81 26.88
N LEU A 60 0.72 17.65 27.13
CA LEU A 60 0.08 17.98 28.42
C LEU A 60 0.64 17.13 29.58
N ASN A 61 1.05 15.89 29.30
CA ASN A 61 1.72 15.02 30.26
C ASN A 61 3.25 15.23 30.28
N SER A 62 3.75 16.42 29.91
CA SER A 62 5.17 16.78 29.92
C SER A 62 6.08 15.82 29.14
N GLY A 63 5.56 15.22 28.06
CA GLY A 63 6.28 14.24 27.25
C GLY A 63 6.24 12.81 27.80
N ALA A 64 5.48 12.53 28.86
CA ALA A 64 5.36 11.18 29.42
C ALA A 64 4.56 10.25 28.48
N ILE A 65 5.26 9.44 27.70
CA ILE A 65 4.68 8.50 26.73
C ILE A 65 3.91 7.36 27.42
N PHE A 66 4.33 6.96 28.62
CA PHE A 66 3.74 5.84 29.37
C PHE A 66 2.64 6.27 30.36
N SER A 67 2.10 7.49 30.23
CA SER A 67 0.93 7.89 31.02
C SER A 67 -0.33 7.19 30.51
N ALA A 68 -1.33 6.96 31.39
CA ALA A 68 -2.58 6.31 31.00
C ALA A 68 -3.27 7.03 29.82
N ASN A 69 -3.30 8.37 29.83
CA ASN A 69 -3.90 9.18 28.77
C ASN A 69 -3.12 9.09 27.45
N SER A 70 -1.78 9.08 27.51
CA SER A 70 -0.93 8.90 26.32
C SER A 70 -1.07 7.50 25.73
N LEU A 71 -1.19 6.46 26.57
CA LEU A 71 -1.36 5.07 26.11
C LEU A 71 -2.74 4.86 25.46
N VAL A 72 -3.80 5.38 26.05
CA VAL A 72 -5.15 5.30 25.47
C VAL A 72 -5.21 6.04 24.13
N SER A 73 -4.68 7.27 24.08
CA SER A 73 -4.68 8.05 22.83
C SER A 73 -3.78 7.44 21.74
N LEU A 74 -2.65 6.84 22.11
CA LEU A 74 -1.81 6.05 21.21
C LEU A 74 -2.56 4.84 20.65
N GLY A 75 -3.27 4.10 21.51
CA GLY A 75 -4.08 2.94 21.10
C GLY A 75 -5.18 3.33 20.11
N VAL A 76 -5.88 4.44 20.36
CA VAL A 76 -6.89 4.99 19.44
C VAL A 76 -6.24 5.39 18.11
N TYR A 77 -5.13 6.12 18.13
CA TYR A 77 -4.40 6.49 16.92
C TYR A 77 -3.98 5.26 16.11
N PHE A 78 -3.43 4.24 16.78
CA PHE A 78 -3.03 3.00 16.14
C PHE A 78 -4.20 2.29 15.46
N LEU A 79 -5.36 2.18 16.11
CA LEU A 79 -6.56 1.56 15.53
C LEU A 79 -7.09 2.34 14.31
N VAL A 80 -7.06 3.67 14.37
CA VAL A 80 -7.48 4.53 13.25
C VAL A 80 -6.54 4.35 12.06
N VAL A 81 -5.23 4.40 12.27
CA VAL A 81 -4.23 4.22 11.20
C VAL A 81 -4.28 2.81 10.62
N LEU A 82 -4.45 1.79 11.47
CA LEU A 82 -4.63 0.41 11.03
C LEU A 82 -5.86 0.29 10.12
N THR A 83 -6.99 0.87 10.53
CA THR A 83 -8.21 0.90 9.71
C THR A 83 -7.98 1.64 8.39
N ALA A 84 -7.33 2.79 8.43
CA ALA A 84 -7.02 3.58 7.24
C ALA A 84 -6.12 2.79 6.26
N SER A 85 -5.11 2.10 6.77
CA SER A 85 -4.19 1.27 5.98
C SER A 85 -4.90 0.09 5.31
N VAL A 86 -5.86 -0.53 6.00
CA VAL A 86 -6.71 -1.61 5.46
C VAL A 86 -7.57 -1.09 4.30
N VAL A 87 -8.21 0.08 4.47
CA VAL A 87 -9.04 0.69 3.41
C VAL A 87 -8.20 1.01 2.18
N VAL A 88 -7.01 1.59 2.34
CA VAL A 88 -6.11 1.88 1.20
C VAL A 88 -5.65 0.60 0.53
N THR A 89 -5.20 -0.39 1.31
CA THR A 89 -4.72 -1.66 0.77
C THR A 89 -5.82 -2.35 -0.04
N ALA A 90 -7.02 -2.44 0.52
CA ALA A 90 -8.19 -2.99 -0.14
C ALA A 90 -8.53 -2.23 -1.44
N THR A 91 -8.54 -0.90 -1.37
CA THR A 91 -8.86 -0.02 -2.51
C THR A 91 -7.89 -0.24 -3.66
N VAL A 92 -6.58 -0.27 -3.38
CA VAL A 92 -5.55 -0.44 -4.40
C VAL A 92 -5.59 -1.85 -4.98
N CYS A 93 -5.73 -2.89 -4.14
CA CYS A 93 -5.84 -4.27 -4.63
C CYS A 93 -7.08 -4.45 -5.51
N TYR A 94 -8.25 -3.95 -5.09
CA TYR A 94 -9.47 -4.05 -5.89
C TYR A 94 -9.42 -3.22 -7.17
N PHE A 95 -8.82 -2.03 -7.11
CA PHE A 95 -8.55 -1.24 -8.31
C PHE A 95 -7.73 -2.03 -9.33
N MET A 96 -6.65 -2.70 -8.88
CA MET A 96 -5.84 -3.56 -9.76
C MET A 96 -6.61 -4.77 -10.28
N LEU A 97 -7.46 -5.40 -9.46
CA LEU A 97 -8.27 -6.53 -9.88
C LEU A 97 -9.34 -6.16 -10.92
N LEU A 98 -10.02 -5.04 -10.75
CA LEU A 98 -10.99 -4.54 -11.73
C LEU A 98 -10.30 -4.06 -13.01
N TYR A 99 -9.15 -3.38 -12.89
CA TYR A 99 -8.31 -3.03 -14.03
C TYR A 99 -7.91 -4.27 -14.85
N ARG A 100 -7.59 -5.39 -14.17
CA ARG A 100 -7.29 -6.66 -14.82
C ARG A 100 -8.49 -7.20 -15.59
N ALA A 101 -9.67 -7.20 -14.98
CA ALA A 101 -10.91 -7.65 -15.63
C ALA A 101 -11.21 -6.88 -16.93
N GLY A 102 -10.71 -5.65 -17.05
CA GLY A 102 -10.91 -4.82 -18.25
C GLY A 102 -12.30 -4.20 -18.33
N GLU A 103 -13.05 -4.26 -17.23
CA GLU A 103 -14.34 -3.59 -17.10
C GLU A 103 -14.11 -2.10 -16.82
N GLU A 104 -14.94 -1.24 -17.40
CA GLU A 104 -15.05 0.13 -16.90
C GLU A 104 -15.72 0.07 -15.53
N PHE A 105 -15.05 0.60 -14.51
CA PHE A 105 -15.56 0.61 -13.14
C PHE A 105 -15.49 2.01 -12.56
N GLU A 106 -16.42 2.28 -11.64
CA GLU A 106 -16.47 3.53 -10.89
C GLU A 106 -15.92 3.35 -9.48
N VAL A 107 -15.75 4.47 -8.77
CA VAL A 107 -15.30 4.48 -7.36
C VAL A 107 -16.27 3.71 -6.47
N GLY A 108 -17.57 3.73 -6.81
CA GLY A 108 -18.62 3.00 -6.09
C GLY A 108 -18.44 1.48 -6.13
N ASP A 109 -17.97 0.94 -7.26
CA ASP A 109 -17.72 -0.50 -7.41
C ASP A 109 -16.57 -0.96 -6.53
N VAL A 110 -15.48 -0.18 -6.50
CA VAL A 110 -14.34 -0.43 -5.61
C VAL A 110 -14.81 -0.39 -4.16
N TRP A 111 -15.60 0.62 -3.78
CA TRP A 111 -16.08 0.78 -2.41
C TRP A 111 -16.98 -0.38 -1.96
N ARG A 112 -17.83 -0.90 -2.85
CA ARG A 112 -18.69 -2.06 -2.57
C ARG A 112 -17.86 -3.29 -2.20
N LEU A 113 -16.81 -3.58 -2.98
CA LEU A 113 -15.91 -4.69 -2.73
C LEU A 113 -15.07 -4.48 -1.45
N VAL A 114 -14.58 -3.26 -1.23
CA VAL A 114 -13.85 -2.90 0.01
C VAL A 114 -14.72 -3.13 1.24
N LYS A 115 -15.99 -2.72 1.25
CA LYS A 115 -16.90 -2.94 2.38
C LYS A 115 -17.15 -4.42 2.64
N GLN A 116 -17.37 -5.21 1.60
CA GLN A 116 -17.68 -6.64 1.72
C GLN A 116 -16.55 -7.39 2.44
N ASP A 117 -15.30 -7.06 2.11
CA ASP A 117 -14.13 -7.74 2.66
C ASP A 117 -13.41 -6.95 3.77
N PHE A 118 -13.99 -5.84 4.22
CA PHE A 118 -13.39 -4.97 5.22
C PHE A 118 -13.04 -5.74 6.50
N TRP A 119 -13.99 -6.49 7.07
CA TRP A 119 -13.74 -7.25 8.30
C TRP A 119 -12.72 -8.37 8.11
N MET A 120 -12.74 -9.02 6.94
CA MET A 120 -11.74 -10.03 6.60
C MET A 120 -10.33 -9.42 6.59
N LEU A 121 -10.14 -8.28 5.94
CA LEU A 121 -8.85 -7.60 5.86
C LEU A 121 -8.44 -6.97 7.18
N LEU A 122 -9.38 -6.42 7.95
CA LEU A 122 -9.11 -5.91 9.29
C LEU A 122 -8.58 -7.02 10.20
N LEU A 123 -9.25 -8.18 10.24
CA LEU A 123 -8.76 -9.34 10.99
C LEU A 123 -7.41 -9.85 10.47
N THR A 124 -7.17 -9.75 9.16
CA THR A 124 -5.84 -10.05 8.57
C THR A 124 -4.77 -9.09 9.09
N SER A 125 -5.07 -7.79 9.15
CA SER A 125 -4.12 -6.78 9.63
C SER A 125 -3.82 -6.96 11.12
N ILE A 126 -4.84 -7.27 11.93
CA ILE A 126 -4.65 -7.57 13.36
C ILE A 126 -3.81 -8.85 13.51
N GLY A 127 -4.13 -9.92 12.77
CA GLY A 127 -3.36 -11.15 12.77
C GLY A 127 -1.91 -10.95 12.32
N PHE A 128 -1.69 -10.15 11.27
CA PHE A 128 -0.35 -9.74 10.81
C PHE A 128 0.42 -9.03 11.92
N THR A 129 -0.18 -8.02 12.56
CA THR A 129 0.45 -7.29 13.66
C THR A 129 0.78 -8.21 14.83
N LEU A 130 -0.13 -9.11 15.21
CA LEU A 130 0.06 -10.06 16.31
C LEU A 130 1.15 -11.10 16.02
N LEU A 131 1.40 -11.45 14.76
CA LEU A 131 2.51 -12.32 14.36
C LEU A 131 3.85 -11.55 14.34
N CYS A 132 3.84 -10.28 13.92
CA CYS A 132 5.04 -9.47 13.83
C CYS A 132 5.56 -8.99 15.21
N ILE A 133 4.67 -8.61 16.14
CA ILE A 133 5.06 -8.15 17.49
C ILE A 133 6.01 -9.13 18.20
N PRO A 134 5.66 -10.42 18.42
CA PRO A 134 6.55 -11.36 19.09
C PRO A 134 7.82 -11.59 18.30
N ALA A 135 7.75 -11.62 16.96
CA ALA A 135 8.94 -11.77 16.13
C ALA A 135 9.96 -10.64 16.38
N PHE A 136 9.51 -9.38 16.46
CA PHE A 136 10.35 -8.24 16.82
C PHE A 136 10.78 -8.23 18.30
N LEU A 137 9.95 -8.73 19.22
CA LEU A 137 10.29 -8.83 20.65
C LEU A 137 11.41 -9.85 20.89
N PHE A 138 11.42 -10.98 20.19
CA PHE A 138 12.48 -11.99 20.33
C PHE A 138 13.78 -11.57 19.64
N CYS A 139 13.72 -11.00 18.42
CA CYS A 139 14.89 -10.44 17.75
C CYS A 139 14.50 -9.59 16.52
N PHE A 140 15.26 -8.53 16.26
CA PHE A 140 15.02 -7.63 15.12
C PHE A 140 15.08 -8.35 13.75
N PHE A 141 16.08 -9.20 13.52
CA PHE A 141 16.25 -9.88 12.22
C PHE A 141 15.11 -10.85 11.86
N PRO A 142 14.68 -11.77 12.76
CA PRO A 142 13.46 -12.57 12.56
C PRO A 142 12.20 -11.73 12.38
N GLY A 143 12.06 -10.62 13.11
CA GLY A 143 10.94 -9.68 12.94
C GLY A 143 10.83 -9.13 11.52
N VAL A 144 11.95 -8.66 10.96
CA VAL A 144 12.01 -8.18 9.56
C VAL A 144 11.71 -9.33 8.59
N TYR A 145 12.29 -10.52 8.80
CA TYR A 145 12.06 -11.67 7.93
C TYR A 145 10.57 -12.03 7.83
N VAL A 146 9.90 -12.17 8.98
CA VAL A 146 8.46 -12.50 9.07
C VAL A 146 7.61 -11.42 8.44
N SER A 147 7.90 -10.14 8.70
CA SER A 147 7.13 -9.01 8.17
C SER A 147 7.16 -8.97 6.63
N VAL A 148 8.34 -9.18 6.04
CA VAL A 148 8.51 -9.23 4.58
C VAL A 148 7.82 -10.46 3.99
N ALA A 149 7.99 -11.63 4.62
CA ALA A 149 7.41 -12.88 4.14
C ALA A 149 5.88 -12.88 4.20
N LEU A 150 5.30 -12.19 5.18
CA LEU A 150 3.85 -12.06 5.35
C LEU A 150 3.25 -10.91 4.54
N PHE A 151 4.04 -10.00 3.97
CA PHE A 151 3.49 -8.82 3.31
C PHE A 151 2.46 -9.15 2.20
N PRO A 152 2.70 -10.15 1.31
CA PRO A 152 1.72 -10.52 0.27
C PRO A 152 0.38 -11.06 0.78
N ILE A 153 0.23 -11.32 2.09
CA ILE A 153 -0.97 -11.92 2.68
C ILE A 153 -2.26 -11.19 2.31
N PHE A 154 -2.23 -9.86 2.22
CA PHE A 154 -3.40 -9.06 1.87
C PHE A 154 -3.89 -9.37 0.45
N THR A 155 -2.96 -9.36 -0.51
CA THR A 155 -3.27 -9.71 -1.92
C THR A 155 -3.68 -11.17 -2.04
N ILE A 156 -3.00 -12.09 -1.34
CA ILE A 156 -3.34 -13.53 -1.31
C ILE A 156 -4.79 -13.71 -0.84
N ARG A 157 -5.19 -13.11 0.27
CA ARG A 157 -6.55 -13.28 0.80
C ARG A 157 -7.63 -12.71 -0.11
N LEU A 158 -7.33 -11.62 -0.82
CA LEU A 158 -8.27 -11.01 -1.77
C LEU A 158 -8.40 -11.81 -3.07
N VAL A 159 -7.30 -12.36 -3.56
CA VAL A 159 -7.25 -13.06 -4.85
C VAL A 159 -7.62 -14.53 -4.70
N GLU A 160 -7.03 -15.23 -3.72
CA GLU A 160 -7.17 -16.67 -3.55
C GLU A 160 -8.36 -17.05 -2.65
N ARG A 161 -8.94 -16.08 -1.92
CA ARG A 161 -10.14 -16.27 -1.06
C ARG A 161 -9.98 -17.39 -0.01
N ILE A 162 -8.76 -17.58 0.48
CA ILE A 162 -8.40 -18.59 1.48
C ILE A 162 -8.42 -18.04 2.93
N GLY A 163 -8.42 -18.97 3.90
CA GLY A 163 -8.40 -18.67 5.33
C GLY A 163 -7.10 -18.00 5.78
N PHE A 164 -7.11 -17.36 6.95
CA PHE A 164 -5.94 -16.61 7.47
C PHE A 164 -4.67 -17.46 7.58
N TRP A 165 -4.74 -18.61 8.26
CA TRP A 165 -3.58 -19.48 8.46
C TRP A 165 -3.06 -20.10 7.17
N GLU A 166 -3.96 -20.40 6.24
CA GLU A 166 -3.60 -20.88 4.91
C GLU A 166 -2.90 -19.79 4.11
N ALA A 167 -3.40 -18.54 4.17
CA ALA A 167 -2.77 -17.38 3.57
C ALA A 167 -1.39 -17.07 4.15
N VAL A 168 -1.20 -17.24 5.47
CA VAL A 168 0.11 -17.15 6.12
C VAL A 168 1.08 -18.15 5.49
N ARG A 169 0.73 -19.45 5.47
CA ARG A 169 1.57 -20.50 4.89
C ARG A 169 1.87 -20.23 3.42
N ARG A 170 0.86 -19.83 2.66
CA ARG A 170 0.95 -19.46 1.25
C ARG A 170 1.91 -18.29 1.03
N SER A 171 1.87 -17.27 1.89
CA SER A 171 2.75 -16.11 1.82
C SER A 171 4.22 -16.50 2.00
N PHE A 172 4.52 -17.33 3.00
CA PHE A 172 5.88 -17.88 3.18
C PHE A 172 6.31 -18.74 1.99
N GLN A 173 5.42 -19.57 1.45
CA GLN A 173 5.72 -20.38 0.27
C GLN A 173 6.02 -19.52 -0.95
N LEU A 174 5.28 -18.44 -1.20
CA LEU A 174 5.49 -17.54 -2.34
C LEU A 174 6.76 -16.71 -2.20
N VAL A 175 7.10 -16.22 -1.01
CA VAL A 175 8.31 -15.40 -0.81
C VAL A 175 9.59 -16.25 -0.70
N SER A 176 9.49 -17.54 -0.34
CA SER A 176 10.64 -18.44 -0.24
C SER A 176 11.45 -18.48 -1.55
N GLY A 177 12.77 -18.29 -1.46
CA GLY A 177 13.68 -18.18 -2.62
C GLY A 177 13.76 -16.79 -3.26
N ARG A 178 12.80 -15.89 -2.99
CA ARG A 178 12.75 -14.50 -3.52
C ARG A 178 12.56 -13.46 -2.41
N TRP A 179 13.04 -13.77 -1.19
CA TRP A 179 12.91 -12.88 -0.03
C TRP A 179 13.67 -11.55 -0.22
N TRP A 180 14.93 -11.60 -0.69
CA TRP A 180 15.75 -10.40 -0.91
C TRP A 180 15.16 -9.42 -1.94
N PRO A 181 14.71 -9.87 -3.13
CA PRO A 181 13.99 -9.00 -4.05
C PRO A 181 12.75 -8.36 -3.42
N THR A 182 11.94 -9.15 -2.70
CA THR A 182 10.72 -8.66 -2.03
C THR A 182 11.05 -7.61 -0.97
N PHE A 183 12.09 -7.85 -0.17
CA PHE A 183 12.60 -6.89 0.81
C PHE A 183 13.12 -5.60 0.15
N GLY A 184 13.89 -5.73 -0.94
CA GLY A 184 14.36 -4.59 -1.70
C GLY A 184 13.21 -3.73 -2.23
N ILE A 185 12.13 -4.36 -2.72
CA ILE A 185 10.97 -3.63 -3.28
C ILE A 185 10.30 -2.83 -2.17
N LEU A 186 10.12 -3.44 -0.99
CA LEU A 186 9.60 -2.77 0.20
C LEU A 186 10.47 -1.58 0.60
N ILE A 187 11.79 -1.74 0.67
CA ILE A 187 12.70 -0.65 1.02
C ILE A 187 12.62 0.48 -0.01
N VAL A 188 12.75 0.17 -1.29
CA VAL A 188 12.78 1.20 -2.34
C VAL A 188 11.47 1.98 -2.37
N THR A 189 10.33 1.28 -2.32
CA THR A 189 9.01 1.94 -2.32
C THR A 189 8.75 2.72 -1.03
N ALA A 190 9.19 2.22 0.13
CA ALA A 190 9.11 2.96 1.40
C ALA A 190 10.03 4.20 1.41
N MET A 191 11.23 4.12 0.81
CA MET A 191 12.11 5.26 0.64
C MET A 191 11.49 6.32 -0.27
N ILE A 192 10.89 5.92 -1.40
CA ILE A 192 10.18 6.83 -2.30
C ILE A 192 9.03 7.52 -1.55
N GLN A 193 8.20 6.76 -0.84
CA GLN A 193 7.13 7.31 0.00
C GLN A 193 7.68 8.29 1.04
N GLY A 194 8.76 7.92 1.73
CA GLY A 194 9.39 8.76 2.75
C GLY A 194 9.97 10.06 2.19
N MET A 195 10.58 10.02 1.01
CA MET A 195 11.08 11.21 0.32
C MET A 195 9.95 12.15 -0.09
N ILE A 196 8.85 11.62 -0.63
CA ILE A 196 7.67 12.44 -0.97
C ILE A 196 7.09 13.08 0.30
N ALA A 197 6.92 12.30 1.37
CA ALA A 197 6.44 12.81 2.65
C ALA A 197 7.36 13.90 3.22
N LEU A 198 8.68 13.70 3.16
CA LEU A 198 9.67 14.68 3.62
C LEU A 198 9.56 15.98 2.83
N VAL A 199 9.50 15.93 1.49
CA VAL A 199 9.38 17.13 0.64
C VAL A 199 8.14 17.94 0.99
N VAL A 200 7.01 17.28 1.27
CA VAL A 200 5.77 17.97 1.61
C VAL A 200 5.82 18.61 3.01
N VAL A 201 6.48 17.97 3.97
CA VAL A 201 6.57 18.44 5.36
C VAL A 201 7.73 19.44 5.56
N LEU A 202 8.71 19.47 4.65
CA LEU A 202 9.92 20.29 4.74
C LEU A 202 9.66 21.79 4.97
N PRO A 203 8.73 22.46 4.27
CA PRO A 203 8.47 23.89 4.49
C PRO A 203 8.00 24.18 5.92
N PHE A 204 7.21 23.27 6.50
CA PHE A 204 6.74 23.38 7.87
C PHE A 204 7.87 23.17 8.88
N LEU A 205 8.76 22.20 8.63
CA LEU A 205 9.94 21.98 9.47
C LEU A 205 10.86 23.21 9.47
N ILE A 206 11.09 23.82 8.30
CA ILE A 206 11.88 25.04 8.17
C ILE A 206 11.22 26.19 8.94
N ALA A 207 9.93 26.42 8.75
CA ALA A 207 9.19 27.49 9.43
C ALA A 207 9.24 27.32 10.96
N MET A 208 9.02 26.09 11.46
CA MET A 208 9.10 25.77 12.88
C MET A 208 10.53 25.93 13.42
N GLY A 209 11.56 25.54 12.65
CA GLY A 209 12.95 25.72 13.02
C GLY A 209 13.35 27.20 13.15
N VAL A 210 12.94 28.03 12.19
CA VAL A 210 13.16 29.49 12.24
C VAL A 210 12.45 30.11 13.45
N MET A 211 11.19 29.75 13.69
CA MET A 211 10.45 30.21 14.88
C MET A 211 11.13 29.78 16.19
N GLY A 212 11.65 28.56 16.25
CA GLY A 212 12.41 28.07 17.40
C GLY A 212 13.66 28.91 17.66
N ILE A 213 14.46 29.20 16.62
CA ILE A 213 15.67 30.03 16.74
C ILE A 213 15.32 31.45 17.21
N LEU A 214 14.31 32.07 16.59
CA LEU A 214 13.89 33.43 16.95
C LEU A 214 13.39 33.52 18.40
N SER A 215 12.67 32.51 18.87
CA SER A 215 12.18 32.47 20.26
C SER A 215 13.30 32.37 21.29
N VAL A 216 14.36 31.61 20.98
CA VAL A 216 15.55 31.54 21.84
C VAL A 216 16.27 32.89 21.88
N GLN A 217 16.30 33.62 20.77
CA GLN A 217 16.95 34.93 20.67
C GLN A 217 16.18 36.05 21.37
N SER A 218 14.85 36.06 21.29
CA SER A 218 14.01 37.07 21.94
C SER A 218 13.82 36.81 23.44
N GLY A 219 14.15 35.61 23.93
CA GLY A 219 13.83 35.19 25.31
C GLY A 219 12.34 34.98 25.55
N GLU A 220 11.52 35.10 24.50
CA GLU A 220 10.09 34.81 24.53
C GLU A 220 9.88 33.34 24.20
N THR A 221 8.96 32.66 24.87
CA THR A 221 8.55 31.32 24.43
C THR A 221 8.00 31.42 23.01
N PRO A 222 8.39 30.51 22.09
CA PRO A 222 7.86 30.55 20.72
C PRO A 222 6.35 30.59 20.81
N ALA A 223 5.71 31.53 20.11
CA ALA A 223 4.27 31.78 20.19
C ALA A 223 3.51 30.45 20.17
N GLY A 224 3.14 29.95 21.35
CA GLY A 224 2.84 28.52 21.54
C GLY A 224 1.68 28.08 20.67
N GLY A 225 0.72 28.98 20.45
CA GLY A 225 -0.39 28.80 19.52
C GLY A 225 0.08 28.64 18.06
N THR A 226 0.88 29.56 17.52
CA THR A 226 1.35 29.50 16.12
C THR A 226 2.22 28.27 15.86
N PHE A 227 3.13 27.94 16.78
CA PHE A 227 3.96 26.75 16.67
C PHE A 227 3.11 25.47 16.71
N ALA A 228 2.17 25.37 17.66
CA ALA A 228 1.26 24.23 17.75
C ALA A 228 0.35 24.09 16.53
N LEU A 229 -0.12 25.20 15.96
CA LEU A 229 -0.91 25.21 14.73
C LEU A 229 -0.08 24.70 13.54
N LEU A 230 1.13 25.22 13.33
CA LEU A 230 2.01 24.75 12.25
C LEU A 230 2.36 23.27 12.41
N TYR A 231 2.65 22.83 13.63
CA TYR A 231 2.95 21.44 13.93
C TYR A 231 1.76 20.52 13.64
N THR A 232 0.55 20.92 14.06
CA THR A 232 -0.67 20.15 13.82
C THR A 232 -0.98 20.04 12.33
N ILE A 233 -0.82 21.14 11.58
CA ILE A 233 -1.00 21.14 10.12
C ILE A 233 0.03 20.23 9.45
N ALA A 234 1.31 20.33 9.83
CA ALA A 234 2.38 19.53 9.27
C ALA A 234 2.13 18.02 9.47
N ASN A 235 1.77 17.60 10.68
CA ASN A 235 1.47 16.20 10.98
C ASN A 235 0.20 15.71 10.27
N SER A 236 -0.84 16.56 10.21
CA SER A 236 -2.07 16.22 9.50
C SER A 236 -1.80 15.97 8.01
N LEU A 237 -1.01 16.85 7.41
CA LEU A 237 -0.58 16.72 6.02
C LEU A 237 0.30 15.49 5.82
N GLN A 238 1.21 15.20 6.76
CA GLN A 238 2.05 14.00 6.71
C GLN A 238 1.23 12.72 6.71
N VAL A 239 0.18 12.61 7.52
CA VAL A 239 -0.72 11.44 7.55
C VAL A 239 -1.41 11.27 6.19
N VAL A 240 -1.97 12.35 5.64
CA VAL A 240 -2.64 12.33 4.33
C VAL A 240 -1.67 11.89 3.22
N VAL A 241 -0.47 12.49 3.18
CA VAL A 241 0.54 12.14 2.17
C VAL A 241 1.02 10.71 2.34
N SER A 242 1.27 10.26 3.57
CA SER A 242 1.71 8.88 3.84
C SER A 242 0.67 7.86 3.39
N LEU A 243 -0.62 8.18 3.58
CA LEU A 243 -1.72 7.32 3.19
C LEU A 243 -1.87 7.24 1.66
N VAL A 244 -1.78 8.39 0.97
CA VAL A 244 -1.82 8.44 -0.51
C VAL A 244 -0.59 7.76 -1.10
N CYS A 245 0.61 8.11 -0.66
CA CYS A 245 1.85 7.51 -1.15
C CYS A 245 1.99 6.03 -0.75
N GLY A 246 1.31 5.58 0.31
CA GLY A 246 1.19 4.17 0.67
C GLY A 246 0.59 3.31 -0.46
N SER A 247 -0.17 3.91 -1.38
CA SER A 247 -0.65 3.18 -2.56
C SER A 247 0.51 2.69 -3.45
N ILE A 248 1.63 3.41 -3.50
CA ILE A 248 2.82 3.03 -4.29
C ILE A 248 3.36 1.69 -3.80
N VAL A 249 3.48 1.56 -2.47
CA VAL A 249 3.93 0.35 -1.79
C VAL A 249 2.98 -0.81 -2.11
N VAL A 250 1.67 -0.60 -1.96
CA VAL A 250 0.67 -1.64 -2.21
C VAL A 250 0.65 -2.08 -3.69
N VAL A 251 0.76 -1.15 -4.65
CA VAL A 251 0.83 -1.49 -6.09
C VAL A 251 2.05 -2.36 -6.37
N ALA A 252 3.23 -1.97 -5.87
CA ALA A 252 4.46 -2.74 -6.07
C ALA A 252 4.34 -4.15 -5.52
N LEU A 253 3.65 -4.31 -4.40
CA LEU A 253 3.52 -5.60 -3.72
C LEU A 253 2.44 -6.48 -4.34
N ALA A 254 1.41 -5.88 -4.92
CA ALA A 254 0.50 -6.59 -5.79
C ALA A 254 1.21 -7.11 -7.05
N PHE A 255 2.05 -6.29 -7.71
CA PHE A 255 2.88 -6.77 -8.83
C PHE A 255 3.85 -7.86 -8.40
N GLN A 256 4.51 -7.72 -7.24
CA GLN A 256 5.39 -8.74 -6.70
C GLN A 256 4.63 -10.04 -6.43
N TYR A 257 3.43 -9.97 -5.85
CA TYR A 257 2.57 -11.14 -5.67
C TYR A 257 2.28 -11.84 -7.01
N PHE A 258 1.83 -11.10 -8.03
CA PHE A 258 1.54 -11.68 -9.34
C PHE A 258 2.79 -12.25 -10.01
N SER A 259 3.96 -11.63 -9.83
CA SER A 259 5.24 -12.15 -10.32
C SER A 259 5.62 -13.46 -9.65
N LEU A 260 5.54 -13.54 -8.31
CA LEU A 260 5.86 -14.75 -7.54
C LEU A 260 4.92 -15.91 -7.86
N VAL A 261 3.63 -15.64 -8.07
CA VAL A 261 2.67 -16.66 -8.51
C VAL A 261 3.00 -17.14 -9.92
N GLU A 262 3.32 -16.23 -10.85
CA GLU A 262 3.67 -16.60 -12.21
C GLU A 262 4.96 -17.43 -12.28
N GLU A 263 5.98 -17.06 -11.50
CA GLU A 263 7.25 -17.79 -11.43
C GLU A 263 7.07 -19.22 -10.90
N LYS A 264 6.21 -19.40 -9.89
CA LYS A 264 6.05 -20.70 -9.22
C LYS A 264 5.04 -21.61 -9.87
N GLU A 265 4.03 -21.05 -10.53
CA GLU A 265 2.89 -21.81 -11.02
C GLU A 265 2.74 -21.75 -12.55
N GLY A 266 3.38 -20.79 -13.23
CA GLY A 266 3.34 -20.63 -14.68
C GLY A 266 1.92 -20.44 -15.24
N VAL A 267 1.00 -19.90 -14.43
CA VAL A 267 -0.44 -19.88 -14.73
C VAL A 267 -0.75 -19.01 -15.95
N GLY A 268 -0.09 -17.86 -16.10
CA GLY A 268 -0.20 -16.98 -17.26
C GLY A 268 0.44 -17.58 -18.52
N LEU A 269 1.59 -18.26 -18.40
CA LEU A 269 2.21 -19.02 -19.49
C LEU A 269 1.27 -20.10 -20.03
N ARG A 270 0.64 -20.88 -19.14
CA ARG A 270 -0.36 -21.90 -19.53
C ARG A 270 -1.58 -21.29 -20.23
N GLN A 271 -2.05 -20.13 -19.75
CA GLN A 271 -3.18 -19.42 -20.35
C GLN A 271 -2.86 -18.92 -21.77
N ARG A 272 -1.63 -18.42 -22.00
CA ARG A 272 -1.15 -17.99 -23.33
C ARG A 272 -1.03 -19.16 -24.32
N ILE A 273 -0.51 -20.30 -23.86
CA ILE A 273 -0.42 -21.52 -24.69
C ILE A 273 -1.83 -22.01 -25.08
N GLY A 274 -2.79 -21.97 -24.15
CA GLY A 274 -4.19 -22.30 -24.44
C GLY A 274 -4.81 -21.42 -25.52
N THR A 275 -4.55 -20.11 -25.50
CA THR A 275 -5.07 -19.17 -26.53
C THR A 275 -4.40 -19.32 -27.89
N LEU A 276 -3.14 -19.76 -27.94
CA LEU A 276 -2.42 -20.05 -29.19
C LEU A 276 -2.95 -21.33 -29.88
N GLY A 277 -3.43 -22.31 -29.11
CA GLY A 277 -4.05 -23.54 -29.64
C GLY A 277 -5.47 -23.37 -30.20
N THR A 278 -6.09 -22.19 -30.03
CA THR A 278 -7.44 -21.87 -30.50
C THR A 278 -7.48 -20.89 -31.69
N GLN A 279 -6.34 -20.49 -32.25
CA GLN A 279 -6.37 -19.72 -33.49
C GLN A 279 -6.84 -20.65 -34.63
N PRO A 280 -7.94 -20.33 -35.34
CA PRO A 280 -8.37 -21.12 -36.48
C PRO A 280 -7.26 -21.08 -37.53
N SER A 281 -6.86 -22.26 -38.03
CA SER A 281 -6.02 -22.36 -39.22
C SER A 281 -6.62 -21.45 -40.32
N PRO A 282 -5.79 -20.67 -41.03
CA PRO A 282 -6.27 -19.96 -42.22
C PRO A 282 -6.98 -20.99 -43.12
N PRO A 283 -8.16 -20.67 -43.68
CA PRO A 283 -8.82 -21.61 -44.58
C PRO A 283 -7.83 -22.01 -45.67
N GLU A 284 -7.62 -23.32 -45.82
CA GLU A 284 -6.97 -23.88 -47.01
C GLU A 284 -7.65 -23.23 -48.21
N ARG A 285 -6.87 -22.52 -49.03
CA ARG A 285 -7.35 -22.10 -50.33
C ARG A 285 -7.65 -23.41 -51.06
N GLU A 286 -8.93 -23.73 -51.20
CA GLU A 286 -9.40 -24.69 -52.17
C GLU A 286 -8.78 -24.26 -53.50
N GLU A 287 -7.85 -25.08 -54.00
CA GLU A 287 -7.38 -24.98 -55.36
C GLU A 287 -8.62 -25.18 -56.24
N GLU A 288 -9.11 -24.09 -56.83
CA GLU A 288 -10.09 -24.17 -57.91
C GLU A 288 -9.43 -24.97 -59.04
N ASP A 289 -9.80 -26.25 -59.11
CA ASP A 289 -9.67 -27.08 -60.31
C ASP A 289 -10.43 -26.37 -61.45
N GLU A 290 -9.74 -25.50 -62.18
CA GLU A 290 -10.14 -25.09 -63.53
C GLU A 290 -9.99 -26.33 -64.43
N ASN A 291 -11.09 -27.06 -64.59
CA ASN A 291 -11.23 -28.03 -65.66
C ASN A 291 -12.62 -27.91 -66.29
N TYR A 292 -12.58 -27.67 -67.61
CA TYR A 292 -13.66 -27.53 -68.62
C TYR A 292 -14.23 -26.14 -68.91
#